data_AF-A0A9D8ZII2-F1
#
_entry.id   AF-A0A9D8ZII2-F1
#
_cell.length_a   1.000
_cell.length_b   1.000
_cell.length_c   1.000
_cell.angle_alpha   90.00
_cell.angle_beta   90.00
_cell.angle_gamma   90.00
#
_symmetry.space_group_name_H-M   'P 1'
#
loop_
_entity.id
_entity.type
_entity.pdbx_description
1 polymer ?
#
loop_
_entity_poly.entity_id
_entity_poly.type
_entity_poly.pdbx_seq_one_letter_code
_entity_poly.pdbx_strand_id
1 'polypeptide(L)'
;MVFANPTYLWALLGLLVPLAIHLWSKKEAKTVKIGSVQLLDESNSRQSSSIQLNEWLLLLLRMLILALIVLLMAGPQWRTKGNQQQVTYLVEPSLANEPTLTPILDSLQEDASVRLFTSGFPEWDLDTDYQAEQETPNYWQLAQRLDSLQSDSMVIFTKALVKGIKSKRPNTQKKIHWVVTEGEEILDRPLIALKNTEAVQLVTVSSNSMRTRINKELIKDGYQLTRAGDSLQLGEGATTIIPLQKMDTLLINLQVDEGFEREEKYLEASFRALSAYLGQPIKVKKDSSSESTDLQVWLSERPLTPSEGKWLILKPDVMAKQLIEPGPTKNIFHLTSRLNPKNTVEQRFTEQLLGILGVNKEVESLAKNMDRRQMDEASLKPNYVAPKRKRERATLVDISLWVFGLVAGLMLAERLISKYRKQ
;
A
#
# COMPACT_ATOMS: atom_id res chain seq x y z
N MET A 1 -16.13 -22.83 -22.00
CA MET A 1 -14.98 -23.23 -22.83
C MET A 1 -14.54 -21.99 -23.60
N VAL A 2 -13.23 -21.73 -23.69
CA VAL A 2 -12.64 -20.61 -24.43
C VAL A 2 -11.62 -21.20 -25.39
N PHE A 3 -11.41 -20.58 -26.55
CA PHE A 3 -10.39 -21.00 -27.52
C PHE A 3 -9.24 -20.00 -27.50
N ALA A 4 -8.00 -20.49 -27.45
CA ALA A 4 -6.82 -19.64 -27.54
C ALA A 4 -6.74 -18.94 -28.90
N ASN A 5 -7.09 -19.67 -29.98
CA ASN A 5 -7.04 -19.17 -31.35
C ASN A 5 -8.36 -19.49 -32.09
N PRO A 6 -9.43 -18.71 -31.87
CA PRO A 6 -10.75 -19.02 -32.42
C PRO A 6 -10.81 -18.97 -33.96
N THR A 7 -9.85 -18.33 -34.61
CA THR A 7 -9.75 -18.24 -36.07
C THR A 7 -9.60 -19.60 -36.75
N TYR A 8 -8.95 -20.57 -36.11
CA TYR A 8 -8.77 -21.91 -36.67
C TYR A 8 -10.08 -22.68 -36.82
N LEU A 9 -11.16 -22.30 -36.12
CA LEU A 9 -12.46 -22.94 -36.27
C LEU A 9 -13.02 -22.82 -37.70
N TRP A 10 -12.59 -21.81 -38.47
CA TRP A 10 -12.95 -21.70 -39.89
C TRP A 10 -12.44 -22.88 -40.74
N ALA A 11 -11.37 -23.56 -40.31
CA ALA A 11 -10.87 -24.75 -40.99
C ALA A 11 -11.86 -25.94 -40.93
N LEU A 12 -12.88 -25.91 -40.06
CA LEU A 12 -13.96 -26.90 -40.07
C LEU A 12 -14.73 -26.92 -41.41
N LEU A 13 -14.75 -25.81 -42.17
CA LEU A 13 -15.32 -25.80 -43.52
C LEU A 13 -14.63 -26.80 -44.46
N GLY A 14 -13.36 -27.14 -44.19
CA GLY A 14 -12.63 -28.19 -44.92
C GLY A 14 -13.26 -29.58 -44.81
N LEU A 15 -14.12 -29.83 -43.82
CA LEU A 15 -14.88 -31.09 -43.70
C LEU A 15 -15.86 -31.31 -44.86
N LEU A 16 -16.23 -30.25 -45.59
CA LEU A 16 -17.04 -30.36 -46.80
C LEU A 16 -16.33 -31.15 -47.91
N VAL A 17 -15.00 -31.15 -47.95
CA VAL A 17 -14.20 -31.84 -48.98
C VAL A 17 -14.40 -33.37 -48.94
N PRO A 18 -14.10 -34.08 -47.83
CA PRO A 18 -14.32 -35.52 -47.76
C PRO A 18 -15.79 -35.91 -47.91
N LEU A 19 -16.72 -35.05 -47.44
CA LEU A 19 -18.15 -35.26 -47.62
C LEU A 19 -18.55 -35.19 -49.11
N ALA A 20 -18.08 -34.17 -49.83
CA ALA A 20 -18.34 -34.01 -51.26
C ALA A 20 -17.72 -35.14 -52.10
N ILE A 21 -16.48 -35.56 -51.79
CA ILE A 21 -15.83 -36.69 -52.47
C ILE A 21 -16.64 -37.98 -52.28
N HIS A 22 -17.16 -38.22 -51.08
CA HIS A 22 -17.96 -39.41 -50.83
C HIS A 22 -19.29 -39.42 -51.60
N LEU A 23 -19.97 -38.26 -51.65
CA LEU A 23 -21.20 -38.09 -52.43
C LEU A 23 -20.97 -38.29 -53.94
N TRP A 24 -19.77 -37.98 -54.44
CA TRP A 24 -19.42 -38.13 -55.86
C TRP A 24 -18.87 -39.53 -56.21
N SER A 25 -18.55 -40.37 -55.21
CA SER A 25 -18.00 -41.70 -55.43
C SER A 25 -19.06 -42.67 -55.97
N LYS A 26 -19.09 -42.85 -57.30
CA LYS A 26 -19.85 -43.93 -57.94
C LYS A 26 -19.05 -45.22 -57.86
N LYS A 27 -19.63 -46.30 -57.33
CA LYS A 27 -19.02 -47.64 -57.37
C LYS A 27 -18.81 -48.06 -58.82
N GLU A 28 -17.58 -48.35 -59.20
CA GLU A 28 -17.28 -49.02 -60.46
C GLU A 28 -17.88 -50.43 -60.43
N ALA A 29 -18.63 -50.79 -61.47
CA ALA A 29 -19.20 -52.13 -61.60
C ALA A 29 -18.07 -53.14 -61.77
N LYS A 30 -17.96 -54.08 -60.84
CA LYS A 30 -16.94 -55.13 -60.86
C LYS A 30 -17.23 -56.06 -62.04
N THR A 31 -16.38 -56.05 -63.07
CA THR A 31 -16.50 -56.95 -64.21
C THR A 31 -16.06 -58.34 -63.79
N VAL A 32 -16.99 -59.29 -63.83
CA VAL A 32 -16.72 -60.71 -63.58
C VAL A 32 -16.45 -61.37 -64.93
N LYS A 33 -15.29 -62.01 -65.08
CA LYS A 33 -14.96 -62.76 -66.30
C LYS A 33 -15.81 -64.02 -66.34
N ILE A 34 -16.73 -64.08 -67.29
CA ILE A 34 -17.53 -65.27 -67.61
C ILE A 34 -17.17 -65.78 -69.00
N GLY A 35 -17.23 -67.11 -69.18
CA GLY A 35 -16.67 -67.79 -70.37
C GLY A 35 -17.44 -67.57 -71.68
N SER A 36 -18.75 -67.28 -71.63
CA SER A 36 -19.54 -66.90 -72.81
C SER A 36 -20.74 -66.05 -72.40
N VAL A 37 -20.98 -64.96 -73.13
CA VAL A 37 -22.11 -64.01 -72.96
C VAL A 37 -23.25 -64.29 -73.94
N GLN A 38 -23.12 -65.31 -74.78
CA GLN A 38 -24.03 -65.59 -75.92
C GLN A 38 -25.42 -66.08 -75.49
N LEU A 39 -25.59 -66.49 -74.22
CA LEU A 39 -26.84 -67.00 -73.65
C LEU A 39 -27.48 -66.04 -72.63
N LEU A 40 -26.96 -64.82 -72.49
CA LEU A 40 -27.50 -63.81 -71.59
C LEU A 40 -28.47 -62.91 -72.34
N ASP A 41 -29.74 -62.94 -71.97
CA ASP A 41 -30.74 -61.99 -72.48
C ASP A 41 -30.37 -60.56 -72.08
N GLU A 42 -30.67 -59.61 -72.98
CA GLU A 42 -30.42 -58.17 -72.83
C GLU A 42 -31.32 -57.61 -71.71
N SER A 43 -30.96 -57.86 -70.46
CA SER A 43 -31.70 -57.35 -69.32
C SER A 43 -31.45 -55.84 -69.22
N ASN A 44 -32.51 -55.04 -69.39
CA ASN A 44 -32.50 -53.61 -69.11
C ASN A 44 -31.80 -53.35 -67.78
N SER A 45 -30.68 -52.62 -67.82
CA SER A 45 -29.95 -52.25 -66.62
C SER A 45 -30.87 -51.42 -65.74
N ARG A 46 -31.46 -52.06 -64.72
CA ARG A 46 -32.11 -51.34 -63.63
C ARG A 46 -31.02 -50.53 -62.97
N GLN A 47 -30.95 -49.26 -63.35
CA GLN A 47 -30.04 -48.27 -62.81
C GLN A 47 -30.40 -48.13 -61.33
N SER A 48 -29.79 -48.97 -60.50
CA SER A 48 -29.90 -48.93 -59.06
C SER A 48 -29.15 -47.69 -58.59
N SER A 49 -29.79 -46.53 -58.73
CA SER A 49 -29.37 -45.23 -58.21
C SER A 49 -29.58 -45.09 -56.70
N SER A 50 -29.72 -46.19 -55.96
CA SER A 50 -29.68 -46.10 -54.51
C SER A 50 -28.24 -45.83 -54.09
N ILE A 51 -27.98 -44.60 -53.63
CA ILE A 51 -26.80 -44.27 -52.83
C ILE A 51 -26.87 -45.16 -51.58
N GLN A 52 -26.35 -46.37 -51.67
CA GLN A 52 -26.10 -47.20 -50.51
C GLN A 52 -24.87 -46.61 -49.84
N LEU A 53 -25.09 -45.92 -48.72
CA LEU A 53 -24.06 -45.38 -47.83
C LEU A 53 -23.26 -46.52 -47.18
N ASN A 54 -22.57 -47.31 -47.98
CA ASN A 54 -21.62 -48.28 -47.50
C ASN A 54 -20.39 -47.48 -47.06
N GLU A 55 -19.94 -47.67 -45.80
CA GLU A 55 -18.80 -46.97 -45.17
C GLU A 55 -19.10 -45.65 -44.43
N TRP A 56 -20.35 -45.38 -44.08
CA TRP A 56 -20.70 -44.18 -43.30
C TRP A 56 -19.95 -44.07 -41.96
N LEU A 57 -19.67 -45.21 -41.31
CA LEU A 57 -18.90 -45.26 -40.06
C LEU A 57 -17.44 -44.84 -40.25
N LEU A 58 -16.82 -45.20 -41.38
CA LEU A 58 -15.43 -44.87 -41.69
C LEU A 58 -15.30 -43.41 -42.14
N LEU A 59 -16.28 -42.92 -42.90
CA LEU A 59 -16.43 -41.50 -43.23
C LEU A 59 -16.57 -40.65 -41.96
N LEU A 60 -17.47 -41.04 -41.05
CA LEU A 60 -17.70 -40.34 -39.79
C LEU A 60 -16.42 -40.25 -38.97
N LEU A 61 -15.66 -41.34 -38.88
CA LEU A 61 -14.39 -41.36 -38.17
C LEU A 61 -13.36 -40.41 -38.79
N ARG A 62 -13.29 -40.35 -40.13
CA ARG A 62 -12.38 -39.45 -40.87
C ARG A 62 -12.73 -37.98 -40.66
N MET A 63 -14.02 -37.66 -40.69
CA MET A 63 -14.51 -36.31 -40.39
C MET A 63 -14.23 -35.94 -38.93
N LEU A 64 -14.39 -36.89 -38.00
CA LEU A 64 -14.20 -36.66 -36.58
C LEU A 64 -12.71 -36.44 -36.24
N ILE A 65 -11.79 -37.18 -36.87
CA ILE A 65 -10.34 -36.95 -36.76
C ILE A 65 -9.97 -35.54 -37.25
N LEU A 66 -10.44 -35.14 -38.43
CA LEU A 66 -10.18 -33.80 -38.97
C LEU A 66 -10.76 -32.70 -38.08
N ALA A 67 -11.98 -32.88 -37.57
CA ALA A 67 -12.62 -31.93 -36.67
C ALA A 67 -11.82 -31.76 -35.36
N LEU A 68 -11.29 -32.85 -34.79
CA LEU A 68 -10.47 -32.80 -33.58
C LEU A 68 -9.09 -32.19 -33.81
N ILE A 69 -8.49 -32.38 -35.00
CA ILE A 69 -7.24 -31.71 -35.37
C ILE A 69 -7.46 -30.19 -35.43
N VAL A 70 -8.55 -29.74 -36.05
CA VAL A 70 -8.92 -28.32 -36.08
C VAL A 70 -9.18 -27.79 -34.67
N LEU A 71 -9.85 -28.58 -33.83
CA LEU A 71 -10.07 -28.24 -32.43
C LEU A 71 -8.74 -28.09 -31.68
N LEU A 72 -7.78 -29.01 -31.89
CA LEU A 72 -6.45 -28.96 -31.30
C LEU A 72 -5.71 -27.66 -31.67
N MET A 73 -5.80 -27.24 -32.93
CA MET A 73 -5.22 -25.97 -33.40
C MET A 73 -5.91 -24.74 -32.78
N ALA A 74 -7.23 -24.82 -32.53
CA ALA A 74 -7.97 -23.76 -31.86
C ALA A 74 -7.63 -23.63 -30.36
N GLY A 75 -7.01 -24.66 -29.76
CA GLY A 75 -6.57 -24.66 -28.37
C GLY A 75 -7.72 -24.53 -27.36
N PRO A 76 -8.57 -25.56 -27.20
CA PRO A 76 -9.70 -25.53 -26.29
C PRO A 76 -9.26 -25.47 -24.83
N GLN A 77 -9.78 -24.49 -24.11
CA GLN A 77 -9.51 -24.29 -22.69
C GLN A 77 -10.80 -24.39 -21.88
N TRP A 78 -10.77 -25.15 -20.79
CA TRP A 78 -11.87 -25.16 -19.83
C TRP A 78 -11.71 -24.01 -18.86
N ARG A 79 -12.82 -23.30 -18.61
CA ARG A 79 -12.92 -22.39 -17.47
C ARG A 79 -13.11 -23.26 -16.25
N THR A 80 -12.10 -23.37 -15.40
CA THR A 80 -12.26 -23.90 -14.05
C THR A 80 -12.40 -22.74 -13.08
N LYS A 81 -12.96 -23.02 -11.90
CA LYS A 81 -12.95 -22.06 -10.80
C LYS A 81 -11.48 -21.83 -10.46
N GLY A 82 -11.01 -20.58 -10.58
CA GLY A 82 -9.65 -20.22 -10.20
C GLY A 82 -9.32 -20.73 -8.81
N ASN A 83 -8.08 -21.15 -8.58
CA ASN A 83 -7.65 -21.66 -7.28
C ASN A 83 -7.84 -20.57 -6.21
N GLN A 84 -8.95 -20.62 -5.48
CA GLN A 84 -9.41 -19.55 -4.58
C GLN A 84 -8.63 -19.50 -3.25
N GLN A 85 -7.50 -20.20 -3.16
CA GLN A 85 -6.76 -20.44 -1.92
C GLN A 85 -5.31 -19.94 -1.94
N GLN A 86 -4.88 -19.20 -2.97
CA GLN A 86 -3.56 -18.58 -2.95
C GLN A 86 -3.53 -17.49 -1.87
N VAL A 87 -2.71 -17.72 -0.84
CA VAL A 87 -2.40 -16.75 0.22
C VAL A 87 -1.16 -15.98 -0.23
N THR A 88 -1.20 -14.65 -0.11
CA THR A 88 0.00 -13.82 -0.28
C THR A 88 0.48 -13.35 1.08
N TYR A 89 1.76 -13.56 1.35
CA TYR A 89 2.42 -13.05 2.54
C TYR A 89 3.08 -11.70 2.20
N LEU A 90 2.84 -10.69 3.03
CA LEU A 90 3.48 -9.39 2.91
C LEU A 90 4.32 -9.13 4.16
N VAL A 91 5.55 -8.67 3.98
CA VAL A 91 6.48 -8.36 5.07
C VAL A 91 6.93 -6.92 5.01
N GLU A 92 6.85 -6.20 6.14
CA GLU A 92 7.44 -4.86 6.26
C GLU A 92 8.97 -4.91 6.05
N PRO A 93 9.59 -3.99 5.29
CA PRO A 93 11.05 -3.99 5.05
C PRO A 93 11.88 -4.02 6.34
N SER A 94 11.43 -3.30 7.38
CA SER A 94 12.08 -3.26 8.69
C SER A 94 12.05 -4.60 9.44
N LEU A 95 11.31 -5.59 8.95
CA LEU A 95 11.22 -6.97 9.45
C LEU A 95 11.82 -8.00 8.46
N ALA A 96 12.09 -7.61 7.22
CA ALA A 96 12.38 -8.54 6.12
C ALA A 96 13.71 -9.30 6.28
N ASN A 97 14.65 -8.76 7.07
CA ASN A 97 15.92 -9.42 7.43
C ASN A 97 16.00 -9.76 8.93
N GLU A 98 14.89 -9.75 9.69
CA GLU A 98 14.92 -10.12 11.12
C GLU A 98 15.21 -11.62 11.28
N PRO A 99 16.19 -12.00 12.13
CA PRO A 99 16.69 -13.38 12.20
C PRO A 99 15.62 -14.39 12.63
N THR A 100 14.60 -13.96 13.37
CA THR A 100 13.48 -14.80 13.79
C THR A 100 12.43 -15.01 12.70
N LEU A 101 12.33 -14.10 11.73
CA LEU A 101 11.31 -14.12 10.69
C LEU A 101 11.84 -14.67 9.35
N THR A 102 13.10 -14.41 9.00
CA THR A 102 13.72 -14.85 7.75
C THR A 102 13.54 -16.35 7.45
N PRO A 103 13.77 -17.29 8.38
CA PRO A 103 13.58 -18.72 8.11
C PRO A 103 12.12 -19.09 7.82
N ILE A 104 11.16 -18.35 8.40
CA ILE A 104 9.73 -18.55 8.17
C ILE A 104 9.38 -18.06 6.75
N LEU A 105 9.89 -16.91 6.34
CA LEU A 105 9.63 -16.34 5.01
C LEU A 105 10.20 -17.20 3.88
N ASP A 106 11.43 -17.71 4.07
CA ASP A 106 12.11 -18.60 3.12
C ASP A 106 11.29 -19.88 2.87
N SER A 107 10.87 -20.56 3.95
CA SER A 107 9.99 -21.73 3.84
C SER A 107 8.63 -21.41 3.19
N LEU A 108 8.06 -20.22 3.44
CA LEU A 108 6.78 -19.83 2.84
C LEU A 108 6.90 -19.50 1.34
N GLN A 109 8.07 -19.09 0.87
CA GLN A 109 8.30 -18.74 -0.53
C GLN A 109 8.26 -19.96 -1.46
N GLU A 110 8.48 -21.17 -0.94
CA GLU A 110 8.37 -22.43 -1.70
C GLU A 110 6.95 -22.67 -2.22
N ASP A 111 5.93 -22.36 -1.39
CA ASP A 111 4.52 -22.68 -1.66
C ASP A 111 3.64 -21.45 -1.96
N ALA A 112 4.09 -20.24 -1.61
CA ALA A 112 3.28 -19.03 -1.67
C ALA A 112 4.07 -17.79 -2.13
N SER A 113 3.36 -16.77 -2.61
CA SER A 113 3.98 -15.50 -2.99
C SER A 113 4.31 -14.68 -1.74
N VAL A 114 5.59 -14.42 -1.49
CA VAL A 114 6.08 -13.52 -0.43
C VAL A 114 6.51 -12.19 -1.07
N ARG A 115 6.00 -11.07 -0.54
CA ARG A 115 6.21 -9.72 -1.09
C ARG A 115 6.54 -8.72 0.02
N LEU A 116 7.21 -7.63 -0.33
CA LEU A 116 7.41 -6.53 0.59
C LEU A 116 6.13 -5.69 0.74
N PHE A 117 5.86 -5.24 1.96
CA PHE A 117 4.74 -4.36 2.29
C PHE A 117 5.11 -2.89 2.05
N THR A 118 5.42 -2.57 0.80
CA THR A 118 5.80 -1.22 0.33
C THR A 118 5.03 -0.85 -0.92
N SER A 119 5.33 0.32 -1.49
CA SER A 119 4.71 0.74 -2.75
C SER A 119 5.09 -0.21 -3.88
N GLY A 120 4.08 -0.80 -4.54
CA GLY A 120 4.29 -1.71 -5.68
C GLY A 120 4.36 -3.19 -5.31
N PHE A 121 4.51 -3.53 -4.03
CA PHE A 121 4.58 -4.91 -3.53
C PHE A 121 5.59 -5.79 -4.31
N PRO A 122 6.87 -5.38 -4.36
CA PRO A 122 7.92 -6.19 -4.99
C PRO A 122 8.07 -7.53 -4.26
N GLU A 123 8.62 -8.52 -4.95
CA GLU A 123 8.88 -9.83 -4.35
C GLU A 123 10.02 -9.73 -3.34
N TRP A 124 9.91 -10.51 -2.27
CA TRP A 124 10.95 -10.59 -1.25
C TRP A 124 12.06 -11.52 -1.72
N ASP A 125 13.30 -11.17 -1.39
CA ASP A 125 14.51 -11.91 -1.75
C ASP A 125 15.41 -12.02 -0.52
N LEU A 126 15.86 -13.25 -0.24
CA LEU A 126 16.68 -13.59 0.91
C LEU A 126 18.04 -12.88 0.87
N ASP A 127 18.62 -12.70 -0.32
CA ASP A 127 19.96 -12.14 -0.50
C ASP A 127 19.98 -10.60 -0.48
N THR A 128 18.80 -9.96 -0.46
CA THR A 128 18.69 -8.50 -0.46
C THR A 128 18.71 -7.94 0.97
N ASP A 129 19.57 -6.95 1.21
CA ASP A 129 19.60 -6.20 2.48
C ASP A 129 18.58 -5.04 2.47
N TYR A 130 17.51 -5.20 3.25
CA TYR A 130 16.46 -4.21 3.43
C TYR A 130 16.71 -3.30 4.65
N GLN A 131 17.83 -3.43 5.37
CA GLN A 131 18.16 -2.59 6.54
C GLN A 131 18.35 -1.11 6.18
N ALA A 132 18.67 -0.79 4.93
CA ALA A 132 18.72 0.59 4.45
C ALA A 132 17.33 1.24 4.31
N GLU A 133 16.26 0.43 4.19
CA GLU A 133 14.88 0.86 3.96
C GLU A 133 14.03 0.86 5.24
N GLN A 134 14.53 1.44 6.34
CA GLN A 134 13.81 1.51 7.63
C GLN A 134 12.62 2.50 7.66
N GLU A 135 12.14 2.96 6.52
CA GLU A 135 10.97 3.82 6.49
C GLU A 135 9.72 3.06 6.92
N THR A 136 9.00 3.60 7.90
CA THR A 136 7.73 2.99 8.32
C THR A 136 6.70 3.13 7.21
N PRO A 137 6.16 2.01 6.68
CA PRO A 137 5.20 2.06 5.61
C PRO A 137 3.89 2.70 6.06
N ASN A 138 3.15 3.25 5.10
CA ASN A 138 1.84 3.81 5.36
C ASN A 138 0.77 2.71 5.33
N TYR A 139 0.53 2.08 6.49
CA TYR A 139 -0.24 0.84 6.59
C TYR A 139 -1.61 0.92 5.91
N TRP A 140 -2.38 1.97 6.21
CA TRP A 140 -3.75 2.11 5.68
C TRP A 140 -3.80 2.51 4.21
N GLN A 141 -2.84 3.27 3.70
CA GLN A 141 -2.78 3.58 2.28
C GLN A 141 -2.38 2.36 1.45
N LEU A 142 -1.43 1.56 1.95
CA LEU A 142 -1.04 0.31 1.29
C LEU A 142 -2.17 -0.72 1.35
N ALA A 143 -2.88 -0.81 2.48
CA ALA A 143 -4.03 -1.70 2.62
C ALA A 143 -5.11 -1.46 1.55
N GLN A 144 -5.36 -0.21 1.14
CA GLN A 144 -6.28 0.10 0.04
C GLN A 144 -5.80 -0.44 -1.31
N ARG A 145 -4.47 -0.48 -1.53
CA ARG A 145 -3.87 -0.96 -2.78
C ARG A 145 -3.83 -2.48 -2.87
N LEU A 146 -3.98 -3.21 -1.76
CA LEU A 146 -3.98 -4.67 -1.75
C LEU A 146 -5.15 -5.28 -2.54
N ASP A 147 -6.24 -4.55 -2.74
CA ASP A 147 -7.36 -4.98 -3.59
C ASP A 147 -6.93 -5.22 -5.06
N SER A 148 -5.77 -4.66 -5.47
CA SER A 148 -5.17 -4.91 -6.80
C SER A 148 -4.50 -6.28 -6.93
N LEU A 149 -4.11 -6.91 -5.82
CA LEU A 149 -3.45 -8.22 -5.84
C LEU A 149 -4.43 -9.34 -6.20
N GLN A 150 -3.91 -10.41 -6.80
CA GLN A 150 -4.73 -11.52 -7.28
C GLN A 150 -5.35 -12.31 -6.12
N SER A 151 -4.57 -12.54 -5.05
CA SER A 151 -4.90 -13.38 -3.88
C SER A 151 -6.07 -12.85 -3.06
N ASP A 152 -6.97 -13.73 -2.61
CA ASP A 152 -8.16 -13.37 -1.84
C ASP A 152 -7.92 -13.25 -0.33
N SER A 153 -6.91 -13.99 0.16
CA SER A 153 -6.44 -13.97 1.54
C SER A 153 -5.00 -13.47 1.59
N MET A 154 -4.70 -12.62 2.56
CA MET A 154 -3.36 -12.08 2.77
C MET A 154 -2.99 -12.14 4.24
N VAL A 155 -1.71 -12.37 4.50
CA VAL A 155 -1.12 -12.29 5.84
C VAL A 155 -0.04 -11.21 5.78
N ILE A 156 -0.08 -10.24 6.69
CA ILE A 156 0.85 -9.11 6.72
C ILE A 156 1.64 -9.13 8.02
N PHE A 157 2.96 -9.30 7.92
CA PHE A 157 3.91 -9.15 9.03
C PHE A 157 4.35 -7.70 9.14
N THR A 158 4.12 -7.09 10.30
CA THR A 158 4.41 -5.66 10.52
C THR A 158 4.74 -5.34 11.96
N LYS A 159 5.49 -4.25 12.20
CA LYS A 159 5.68 -3.67 13.53
C LYS A 159 4.46 -2.84 13.99
N ALA A 160 3.46 -2.63 13.11
CA ALA A 160 2.22 -1.89 13.38
C ALA A 160 2.42 -0.51 14.04
N LEU A 161 3.48 0.23 13.66
CA LEU A 161 3.86 1.45 14.35
C LEU A 161 2.81 2.55 14.22
N VAL A 162 2.46 3.23 15.31
CA VAL A 162 1.44 4.30 15.32
C VAL A 162 1.79 5.41 14.31
N LYS A 163 3.07 5.72 14.12
CA LYS A 163 3.55 6.70 13.13
C LYS A 163 3.28 6.33 11.66
N GLY A 164 3.08 5.05 11.36
CA GLY A 164 2.71 4.57 10.02
C GLY A 164 1.22 4.66 9.71
N ILE A 165 0.37 4.93 10.72
CA ILE A 165 -1.07 5.05 10.56
C ILE A 165 -1.41 6.49 10.17
N LYS A 166 -1.72 6.68 8.89
CA LYS A 166 -2.12 7.98 8.35
C LYS A 166 -3.48 7.83 7.68
N SER A 167 -4.34 8.85 7.80
CA SER A 167 -5.69 8.93 7.19
C SER A 167 -6.78 8.19 7.99
N LYS A 168 -8.00 8.13 7.44
CA LYS A 168 -9.13 7.39 8.01
C LYS A 168 -8.97 5.89 7.74
N ARG A 169 -9.55 5.05 8.61
CA ARG A 169 -9.55 3.58 8.43
C ARG A 169 -10.11 3.21 7.05
N PRO A 170 -9.38 2.44 6.23
CA PRO A 170 -9.76 2.11 4.87
C PRO A 170 -10.78 0.97 4.82
N ASN A 171 -11.46 0.86 3.69
CA ASN A 171 -12.28 -0.29 3.33
C ASN A 171 -11.50 -1.16 2.34
N THR A 172 -11.61 -2.48 2.46
CA THR A 172 -10.96 -3.47 1.56
C THR A 172 -11.92 -4.60 1.23
N GLN A 173 -11.76 -5.20 0.05
CA GLN A 173 -12.51 -6.40 -0.36
C GLN A 173 -11.78 -7.70 -0.02
N LYS A 174 -10.56 -7.61 0.51
CA LYS A 174 -9.70 -8.75 0.77
C LYS A 174 -9.72 -9.16 2.24
N LYS A 175 -9.51 -10.45 2.48
CA LYS A 175 -9.38 -10.98 3.84
C LYS A 175 -7.93 -10.82 4.28
N ILE A 176 -7.68 -9.84 5.14
CA ILE A 176 -6.34 -9.52 5.63
C ILE A 176 -6.20 -9.98 7.08
N HIS A 177 -5.22 -10.83 7.33
CA HIS A 177 -4.75 -11.17 8.66
C HIS A 177 -3.47 -10.39 8.96
N TRP A 178 -3.45 -9.64 10.06
CA TRP A 178 -2.29 -8.85 10.46
C TRP A 178 -1.55 -9.62 11.55
N VAL A 179 -0.26 -9.82 11.37
CA VAL A 179 0.62 -10.41 12.38
C VAL A 179 1.52 -9.28 12.85
N VAL A 180 1.26 -8.81 14.07
CA VAL A 180 2.05 -7.74 14.69
C VAL A 180 3.24 -8.38 15.38
N THR A 181 4.44 -8.07 14.91
CA THR A 181 5.68 -8.53 15.54
C THR A 181 6.06 -7.55 16.65
N GLU A 182 6.10 -8.04 17.88
CA GLU A 182 6.52 -7.25 19.04
C GLU A 182 8.03 -6.94 18.96
N GLY A 183 8.41 -5.69 19.18
CA GLY A 183 9.80 -5.32 19.40
C GLY A 183 10.13 -5.44 20.88
N GLU A 184 11.06 -6.32 21.24
CA GLU A 184 11.43 -6.57 22.65
C GLU A 184 12.24 -5.42 23.27
N GLU A 185 12.82 -4.52 22.47
CA GLU A 185 13.72 -3.49 22.97
C GLU A 185 12.99 -2.23 23.44
N ILE A 186 13.12 -1.92 24.74
CA ILE A 186 12.89 -0.57 25.24
C ILE A 186 14.00 0.31 24.68
N LEU A 187 13.62 1.25 23.83
CA LEU A 187 14.57 2.20 23.27
C LEU A 187 14.64 3.42 24.19
N ASP A 188 15.66 3.45 25.04
CA ASP A 188 15.98 4.61 25.88
C ASP A 188 17.22 5.30 25.32
N ARG A 189 17.07 6.54 24.84
CA ARG A 189 18.16 7.30 24.25
C ARG A 189 18.08 8.79 24.59
N PRO A 190 19.23 9.44 24.80
CA PRO A 190 19.29 10.89 24.90
C PRO A 190 19.02 11.51 23.52
N LEU A 191 18.20 12.56 23.51
CA LEU A 191 17.76 13.23 22.29
C LEU A 191 18.52 14.52 22.05
N ILE A 192 18.46 15.42 23.02
CA ILE A 192 18.95 16.79 22.92
C ILE A 192 19.21 17.31 24.32
N ALA A 193 20.17 18.22 24.44
CA ALA A 193 20.39 18.98 25.64
C ALA A 193 19.95 20.42 25.45
N LEU A 194 19.19 20.94 26.41
CA LEU A 194 18.71 22.31 26.44
C LEU A 194 19.54 23.08 27.47
N LYS A 195 20.27 24.10 27.02
CA LYS A 195 21.09 24.94 27.90
C LYS A 195 20.34 26.23 28.21
N ASN A 196 20.01 26.41 29.49
CA ASN A 196 19.48 27.66 30.03
C ASN A 196 20.63 28.49 30.63
N THR A 197 20.30 29.65 31.20
CA THR A 197 21.27 30.54 31.86
C THR A 197 21.97 29.90 33.06
N GLU A 198 21.31 28.95 33.73
CA GLU A 198 21.78 28.40 35.01
C GLU A 198 22.19 26.92 34.95
N ALA A 199 21.67 26.16 33.98
CA ALA A 199 21.87 24.71 33.94
C ALA A 199 21.62 24.10 32.56
N VAL A 200 22.06 22.86 32.39
CA VAL A 200 21.81 22.02 31.21
C VAL A 200 20.75 20.98 31.55
N GLN A 201 19.68 20.94 30.79
CA GLN A 201 18.64 19.92 30.86
C GLN A 201 18.85 18.88 29.77
N LEU A 202 19.04 17.63 30.15
CA LEU A 202 19.09 16.50 29.25
C LEU A 202 17.66 16.02 28.96
N VAL A 203 17.29 15.96 27.69
CA VAL A 203 16.03 15.38 27.23
C VAL A 203 16.29 13.96 26.75
N THR A 204 15.66 12.98 27.38
CA THR A 204 15.72 11.57 26.96
C THR A 204 14.35 11.10 26.49
N VAL A 205 14.33 10.16 25.55
CA VAL A 205 13.11 9.47 25.14
C VAL A 205 13.26 7.99 25.41
N SER A 206 12.28 7.48 26.16
CA SER A 206 12.08 6.06 26.40
C SER A 206 10.79 5.65 25.68
N SER A 207 10.92 4.80 24.67
CA SER A 207 9.79 4.28 23.90
C SER A 207 9.76 2.76 23.87
N ASN A 208 8.57 2.19 24.02
CA ASN A 208 8.28 0.77 23.79
C ASN A 208 6.99 0.62 22.96
N SER A 209 6.50 -0.62 22.82
CA SER A 209 5.27 -0.93 22.07
C SER A 209 4.02 -0.26 22.60
N MET A 210 3.95 0.10 23.89
CA MET A 210 2.75 0.66 24.52
C MET A 210 2.82 2.17 24.73
N ARG A 211 3.99 2.71 25.08
CA ARG A 211 4.16 4.10 25.50
C ARG A 211 5.47 4.71 25.02
N THR A 212 5.42 6.00 24.76
CA THR A 212 6.59 6.86 24.57
C THR A 212 6.58 7.90 25.67
N ARG A 213 7.70 8.03 26.37
CA ARG A 213 7.90 9.00 27.45
C ARG A 213 9.09 9.88 27.10
N ILE A 214 8.90 11.18 27.30
CA ILE A 214 9.96 12.17 27.26
C ILE A 214 10.30 12.49 28.71
N ASN A 215 11.54 12.27 29.11
CA ASN A 215 12.03 12.69 30.42
C ASN A 215 12.96 13.90 30.25
N LYS A 216 12.92 14.82 31.21
CA LYS A 216 13.79 15.98 31.26
C LYS A 216 14.49 15.98 32.62
N GLU A 217 15.81 15.88 32.61
CA GLU A 217 16.61 15.82 33.83
C GLU A 217 17.69 16.90 33.83
N LEU A 218 17.96 17.50 34.98
CA LEU A 218 19.02 18.47 35.14
C LEU A 218 20.37 17.76 35.31
N ILE A 219 21.32 17.98 34.40
CA ILE A 219 22.66 17.39 34.49
C ILE A 219 23.67 18.46 34.92
N LYS A 220 24.52 18.09 35.89
CA LYS A 220 25.60 18.96 36.41
C LYS A 220 26.99 18.49 35.99
N ASP A 221 27.20 17.17 35.98
CA ASP A 221 28.47 16.52 35.68
C ASP A 221 28.27 15.40 34.64
N GLY A 222 29.36 14.80 34.15
CA GLY A 222 29.31 13.63 33.25
C GLY A 222 29.13 13.95 31.75
N TYR A 223 29.31 15.21 31.36
CA TYR A 223 29.30 15.62 29.96
C TYR A 223 30.51 16.50 29.60
N GLN A 224 30.92 16.46 28.33
CA GLN A 224 31.92 17.34 27.76
C GLN A 224 31.32 18.10 26.57
N LEU A 225 31.58 19.40 26.45
CA LEU A 225 31.21 20.15 25.24
C LEU A 225 32.16 19.81 24.11
N THR A 226 31.63 19.65 22.91
CA THR A 226 32.46 19.55 21.70
C THR A 226 33.20 20.88 21.43
N ARG A 227 34.28 20.83 20.64
CA ARG A 227 35.09 22.02 20.32
C ARG A 227 34.29 23.15 19.66
N ALA A 228 33.22 22.82 18.93
CA ALA A 228 32.31 23.80 18.32
C ALA A 228 31.30 24.38 19.34
N GLY A 229 31.04 23.69 20.44
CA GLY A 229 30.09 24.13 21.47
C GLY A 229 28.61 23.88 21.14
N ASP A 230 28.33 23.15 20.06
CA ASP A 230 26.98 22.88 19.53
C ASP A 230 26.47 21.47 19.88
N SER A 231 27.30 20.66 20.55
CA SER A 231 26.92 19.31 20.97
C SER A 231 27.50 18.97 22.33
N LEU A 232 26.82 18.08 23.06
CA LEU A 232 27.31 17.45 24.27
C LEU A 232 27.74 16.02 23.98
N GLN A 233 28.86 15.64 24.56
CA GLN A 233 29.35 14.27 24.61
C GLN A 233 29.08 13.71 26.00
N LEU A 234 28.30 12.63 26.06
CA LEU A 234 27.90 11.95 27.29
C LEU A 234 28.74 10.68 27.51
N GLY A 235 29.14 10.45 28.76
CA GLY A 235 29.89 9.26 29.21
C GLY A 235 31.41 9.43 29.23
N GLU A 236 32.08 8.74 30.17
CA GLU A 236 33.55 8.65 30.22
C GLU A 236 34.04 7.84 29.01
N GLY A 237 34.66 8.49 28.02
CA GLY A 237 35.21 7.80 26.84
C GLY A 237 34.30 7.74 25.60
N ALA A 238 33.39 8.70 25.43
CA ALA A 238 32.79 9.05 24.13
C ALA A 238 31.83 8.03 23.48
N THR A 239 30.72 7.66 24.12
CA THR A 239 29.77 6.72 23.50
C THR A 239 28.57 7.39 22.82
N THR A 240 28.20 8.64 23.16
CA THR A 240 27.03 9.30 22.55
C THR A 240 27.20 10.81 22.44
N ILE A 241 26.99 11.35 21.24
CA ILE A 241 27.00 12.79 20.95
C ILE A 241 25.55 13.22 20.71
N ILE A 242 25.11 14.26 21.41
CA ILE A 242 23.77 14.85 21.26
C ILE A 242 23.87 16.35 20.95
N PRO A 243 22.90 16.90 20.20
CA PRO A 243 22.85 18.34 19.95
C PRO A 243 22.64 19.12 21.26
N LEU A 244 23.27 20.29 21.35
CA LEU A 244 23.10 21.25 22.43
C LEU A 244 22.37 22.49 21.90
N GLN A 245 21.12 22.67 22.31
CA GLN A 245 20.33 23.84 21.96
C GLN A 245 20.43 24.87 23.07
N LYS A 246 20.87 26.09 22.73
CA LYS A 246 20.85 27.23 23.64
C LYS A 246 19.44 27.81 23.70
N MET A 247 18.88 27.90 24.90
CA MET A 247 17.58 28.54 25.12
C MET A 247 17.78 30.04 25.29
N ASP A 248 18.00 30.73 24.17
CA ASP A 248 18.22 32.18 24.12
C ASP A 248 16.95 32.96 24.48
N THR A 249 17.07 34.27 24.67
CA THR A 249 15.92 35.12 24.99
C THR A 249 14.95 35.18 23.83
N LEU A 250 13.67 34.84 24.05
CA LEU A 250 12.63 34.99 23.03
C LEU A 250 12.29 36.47 22.85
N LEU A 251 12.33 36.93 21.60
CA LEU A 251 12.05 38.31 21.22
C LEU A 251 10.66 38.42 20.62
N ILE A 252 9.77 39.11 21.32
CA ILE A 252 8.39 39.37 20.88
C ILE A 252 8.29 40.83 20.48
N ASN A 253 7.82 41.10 19.26
CA ASN A 253 7.43 42.45 18.89
C ASN A 253 5.93 42.63 19.13
N LEU A 254 5.55 43.64 19.89
CA LEU A 254 4.16 43.93 20.23
C LEU A 254 3.81 45.33 19.71
N GLN A 255 3.02 45.34 18.64
CA GLN A 255 2.49 46.54 18.00
C GLN A 255 1.02 46.68 18.35
N VAL A 256 0.68 47.75 19.07
CA VAL A 256 -0.64 47.98 19.64
C VAL A 256 -1.10 49.37 19.23
N ASP A 257 -2.26 49.43 18.57
CA ASP A 257 -2.92 50.71 18.24
C ASP A 257 -3.70 51.24 19.44
N GLU A 258 -4.03 52.54 19.39
CA GLU A 258 -4.87 53.20 20.39
C GLU A 258 -6.20 52.44 20.61
N GLY A 259 -6.56 52.25 21.87
CA GLY A 259 -7.77 51.54 22.29
C GLY A 259 -7.58 50.06 22.61
N PHE A 260 -6.36 49.52 22.54
CA PHE A 260 -6.02 48.13 22.90
C PHE A 260 -5.10 48.01 24.13
N GLU A 261 -5.02 49.05 24.96
CA GLU A 261 -4.08 49.14 26.10
C GLU A 261 -4.40 48.11 27.21
N ARG A 262 -5.64 47.63 27.29
CA ARG A 262 -6.01 46.57 28.24
C ARG A 262 -5.53 45.22 27.76
N GLU A 263 -5.72 44.94 26.47
CA GLU A 263 -5.29 43.71 25.80
C GLU A 263 -3.77 43.58 25.80
N GLU A 264 -3.06 44.69 25.62
CA GLU A 264 -1.62 44.77 25.80
C GLU A 264 -1.19 44.24 27.18
N LYS A 265 -1.82 44.69 28.26
CA LYS A 265 -1.52 44.23 29.62
C LYS A 265 -1.75 42.73 29.79
N TYR A 266 -2.81 42.18 29.18
CA TYR A 266 -3.07 40.74 29.22
C TYR A 266 -2.01 39.94 28.46
N LEU A 267 -1.56 40.43 27.30
CA LEU A 267 -0.45 39.84 26.56
C LEU A 267 0.85 39.88 27.34
N GLU A 268 1.23 41.04 27.88
CA GLU A 268 2.44 41.18 28.69
C GLU A 268 2.41 40.25 29.91
N ALA A 269 1.28 40.17 30.62
CA ALA A 269 1.11 39.25 31.74
C ALA A 269 1.24 37.79 31.31
N SER A 270 0.67 37.43 30.15
CA SER A 270 0.77 36.08 29.59
C SER A 270 2.21 35.72 29.22
N PHE A 271 2.96 36.63 28.58
CA PHE A 271 4.37 36.42 28.26
C PHE A 271 5.25 36.34 29.52
N ARG A 272 4.97 37.15 30.55
CA ARG A 272 5.67 37.03 31.84
C ARG A 272 5.41 35.68 32.50
N ALA A 273 4.17 35.20 32.49
CA ALA A 273 3.82 33.87 33.00
C ALA A 273 4.52 32.75 32.22
N LEU A 274 4.57 32.85 30.88
CA LEU A 274 5.29 31.90 30.03
C LEU A 274 6.79 31.92 30.29
N SER A 275 7.38 33.11 30.46
CA SER A 275 8.80 33.25 30.76
C SER A 275 9.17 32.54 32.07
N ALA A 276 8.33 32.70 33.11
CA ALA A 276 8.52 32.02 34.38
C ALA A 276 8.33 30.49 34.27
N TYR A 277 7.30 30.04 33.54
CA TYR A 277 7.03 28.61 33.35
C TYR A 277 8.12 27.88 32.55
N LEU A 278 8.64 28.52 31.50
CA LEU A 278 9.67 27.95 30.63
C LEU A 278 11.08 28.01 31.23
N GLY A 279 11.31 28.88 32.22
CA GLY A 279 12.65 29.21 32.67
C GLY A 279 13.50 29.84 31.56
N GLN A 280 12.85 30.52 30.61
CA GLN A 280 13.46 31.17 29.45
C GLN A 280 13.02 32.64 29.41
N PRO A 281 13.95 33.62 29.32
CA PRO A 281 13.57 35.03 29.26
C PRO A 281 12.75 35.34 27.99
N ILE A 282 11.63 36.05 28.16
CA ILE A 282 10.85 36.60 27.04
C ILE A 282 10.89 38.12 27.13
N LYS A 283 11.46 38.77 26.11
CA LYS A 283 11.52 40.24 26.01
C LYS A 283 10.49 40.72 25.00
N VAL A 284 9.59 41.59 25.47
CA VAL A 284 8.60 42.26 24.63
C VAL A 284 9.14 43.63 24.23
N LYS A 285 9.35 43.84 22.93
CA LYS A 285 9.73 45.13 22.32
C LYS A 285 8.49 45.77 21.69
N LYS A 286 8.49 47.10 21.60
CA LYS A 286 7.36 47.91 21.10
C LYS A 286 7.73 48.74 19.86
N ASP A 287 8.84 48.40 19.22
CA ASP A 287 9.38 49.18 18.09
C ASP A 287 9.18 48.45 16.77
N SER A 288 9.00 49.22 15.69
CA SER A 288 8.90 48.73 14.32
C SER A 288 10.26 48.33 13.71
N SER A 289 11.30 48.11 14.53
CA SER A 289 12.63 47.78 14.01
C SER A 289 12.67 46.37 13.43
N SER A 290 13.36 46.24 12.30
CA SER A 290 13.43 45.03 11.48
C SER A 290 14.39 43.96 12.03
N GLU A 291 14.57 43.89 13.35
CA GLU A 291 15.39 42.87 13.99
C GLU A 291 14.69 41.49 13.93
N SER A 292 15.46 40.42 13.99
CA SER A 292 14.92 39.05 14.01
C SER A 292 14.08 38.82 15.28
N THR A 293 12.76 38.70 15.11
CA THR A 293 11.80 38.44 16.20
C THR A 293 11.21 37.04 16.07
N ASP A 294 10.97 36.38 17.20
CA ASP A 294 10.37 35.04 17.24
C ASP A 294 8.85 35.05 17.02
N LEU A 295 8.20 36.16 17.39
CA LEU A 295 6.76 36.39 17.19
C LEU A 295 6.48 37.89 17.09
N GLN A 296 5.66 38.25 16.11
CA GLN A 296 5.14 39.59 15.91
C GLN A 296 3.65 39.60 16.25
N VAL A 297 3.22 40.49 17.12
CA VAL A 297 1.84 40.63 17.55
C VAL A 297 1.30 41.97 17.06
N TRP A 298 0.23 41.91 16.27
CA TRP A 298 -0.46 43.06 15.70
C TRP A 298 -1.85 43.18 16.31
N LEU A 299 -1.99 44.11 17.26
CA LEU A 299 -3.26 44.50 17.87
C LEU A 299 -3.75 45.81 17.28
N SER A 300 -4.32 45.74 16.08
CA SER A 300 -4.91 46.88 15.39
C SER A 300 -6.02 46.41 14.45
N GLU A 301 -7.01 47.28 14.23
CA GLU A 301 -8.07 47.08 13.23
C GLU A 301 -7.60 47.43 11.81
N ARG A 302 -6.42 48.03 11.66
CA ARG A 302 -5.85 48.38 10.36
C ARG A 302 -5.39 47.10 9.65
N PRO A 303 -5.62 47.01 8.33
CA PRO A 303 -5.17 45.87 7.56
C PRO A 303 -3.63 45.81 7.56
N LEU A 304 -3.11 44.63 7.88
CA LEU A 304 -1.68 44.34 7.85
C LEU A 304 -1.42 43.28 6.79
N THR A 305 -0.39 43.50 5.97
CA THR A 305 0.22 42.45 5.14
C THR A 305 1.46 41.91 5.88
N PRO A 306 1.36 40.74 6.53
CA PRO A 306 2.46 40.19 7.30
C PRO A 306 3.65 39.84 6.40
N SER A 307 4.84 40.22 6.83
CA SER A 307 6.12 39.84 6.22
C SER A 307 6.58 38.44 6.69
N GLU A 308 7.77 38.01 6.31
CA GLU A 308 8.33 36.74 6.79
C GLU A 308 8.42 36.71 8.33
N GLY A 309 8.00 35.58 8.92
CA GLY A 309 8.03 35.37 10.37
C GLY A 309 6.74 34.77 10.92
N LYS A 310 6.65 34.67 12.25
CA LYS A 310 5.41 34.29 12.94
C LYS A 310 4.63 35.52 13.33
N TRP A 311 3.33 35.51 13.04
CA TRP A 311 2.44 36.63 13.27
C TRP A 311 1.21 36.21 14.07
N LEU A 312 0.83 37.02 15.05
CA LEU A 312 -0.45 36.95 15.74
C LEU A 312 -1.21 38.25 15.43
N ILE A 313 -2.29 38.15 14.65
CA ILE A 313 -3.01 39.30 14.10
C ILE A 313 -4.43 39.30 14.65
N LEU A 314 -4.89 40.45 15.15
CA LEU A 314 -6.30 40.59 15.53
C LEU A 314 -7.21 40.45 14.30
N LYS A 315 -8.04 39.41 14.31
CA LYS A 315 -9.08 39.18 13.30
C LYS A 315 -10.29 38.53 13.98
N PRO A 316 -11.27 39.34 14.42
CA PRO A 316 -12.43 38.84 15.14
C PRO A 316 -13.21 37.79 14.34
N ASP A 317 -13.53 36.67 14.98
CA ASP A 317 -14.35 35.59 14.41
C ASP A 317 -15.28 35.04 15.51
N VAL A 318 -16.58 35.24 15.32
CA VAL A 318 -17.63 34.77 16.25
C VAL A 318 -17.89 33.27 16.16
N MET A 319 -17.41 32.59 15.12
CA MET A 319 -17.53 31.14 14.95
C MET A 319 -16.30 30.38 15.46
N ALA A 320 -15.24 31.09 15.81
CA ALA A 320 -14.02 30.50 16.35
C ALA A 320 -14.28 29.80 17.69
N LYS A 321 -13.60 28.66 17.88
CA LYS A 321 -13.70 27.87 19.12
C LYS A 321 -12.59 28.20 20.11
N GLN A 322 -11.51 28.80 19.62
CA GLN A 322 -10.33 29.16 20.39
C GLN A 322 -9.99 30.65 20.19
N LEU A 323 -9.21 31.22 21.11
CA LEU A 323 -8.76 32.62 21.02
C LEU A 323 -7.69 32.80 19.95
N ILE A 324 -6.88 31.77 19.71
CA ILE A 324 -5.85 31.74 18.67
C ILE A 324 -6.16 30.59 17.72
N GLU A 325 -6.40 30.91 16.46
CA GLU A 325 -6.59 29.92 15.40
C GLU A 325 -5.56 30.10 14.26
N PRO A 326 -5.17 29.01 13.56
CA PRO A 326 -4.26 29.12 12.43
C PRO A 326 -4.90 29.93 11.29
N GLY A 327 -4.14 30.85 10.72
CA GLY A 327 -4.52 31.64 9.56
C GLY A 327 -4.39 30.87 8.23
N PRO A 328 -4.58 31.55 7.08
CA PRO A 328 -4.57 30.92 5.76
C PRO A 328 -3.18 30.42 5.33
N THR A 329 -2.11 30.99 5.89
CA THR A 329 -0.72 30.59 5.59
C THR A 329 0.00 30.13 6.85
N LYS A 330 1.06 29.34 6.65
CA LYS A 330 1.91 28.84 7.73
C LYS A 330 2.50 30.01 8.52
N ASN A 331 2.56 29.88 9.85
CA ASN A 331 3.09 30.87 10.79
C ASN A 331 2.23 32.14 10.98
N ILE A 332 1.07 32.27 10.33
CA ILE A 332 0.09 33.31 10.66
C ILE A 332 -0.96 32.72 11.58
N PHE A 333 -1.26 33.43 12.66
CA PHE A 333 -2.27 33.10 13.64
C PHE A 333 -3.22 34.29 13.81
N HIS A 334 -4.50 34.00 13.98
CA HIS A 334 -5.52 35.01 14.22
C HIS A 334 -5.91 35.01 15.69
N LEU A 335 -5.90 36.20 16.30
CA LEU A 335 -6.57 36.45 17.56
C LEU A 335 -8.06 36.71 17.26
N THR A 336 -8.91 35.75 17.62
CA THR A 336 -10.31 35.65 17.17
C THR A 336 -11.29 36.49 17.99
N SER A 337 -10.86 37.01 19.14
CA SER A 337 -11.66 37.93 19.93
C SER A 337 -10.78 38.87 20.76
N ARG A 338 -11.35 40.00 21.19
CA ARG A 338 -10.66 40.93 22.09
C ARG A 338 -10.43 40.28 23.45
N LEU A 339 -9.23 40.50 24.01
CA LEU A 339 -8.85 39.90 25.28
C LEU A 339 -9.52 40.60 26.46
N ASN A 340 -9.99 39.82 27.41
CA ASN A 340 -10.57 40.29 28.67
C ASN A 340 -10.25 39.28 29.79
N PRO A 341 -10.37 39.66 31.07
CA PRO A 341 -9.95 38.79 32.17
C PRO A 341 -10.65 37.43 32.16
N LYS A 342 -11.90 37.37 31.71
CA LYS A 342 -12.70 36.16 31.67
C LYS A 342 -12.21 35.20 30.58
N ASN A 343 -12.15 35.64 29.32
CA ASN A 343 -11.78 34.76 28.21
C ASN A 343 -10.30 34.37 28.26
N THR A 344 -9.40 35.26 28.70
CA THR A 344 -7.97 34.99 28.79
C THR A 344 -7.69 33.79 29.72
N VAL A 345 -8.45 33.67 30.82
CA VAL A 345 -8.31 32.57 31.79
C VAL A 345 -9.13 31.36 31.39
N GLU A 346 -10.44 31.51 31.18
CA GLU A 346 -11.35 30.38 30.91
C GLU A 346 -11.00 29.64 29.62
N GLN A 347 -10.53 30.36 28.59
CA GLN A 347 -10.13 29.77 27.32
C GLN A 347 -8.62 29.48 27.24
N ARG A 348 -7.88 29.60 28.36
CA ARG A 348 -6.45 29.23 28.45
C ARG A 348 -5.57 29.91 27.41
N PHE A 349 -5.71 31.23 27.26
CA PHE A 349 -5.00 32.01 26.25
C PHE A 349 -3.47 31.80 26.31
N THR A 350 -2.91 31.77 27.52
CA THR A 350 -1.47 31.55 27.76
C THR A 350 -0.98 30.20 27.22
N GLU A 351 -1.77 29.14 27.35
CA GLU A 351 -1.45 27.81 26.78
C GLU A 351 -1.46 27.84 25.25
N GLN A 352 -2.41 28.59 24.66
CA GLN A 352 -2.48 28.77 23.20
C GLN A 352 -1.27 29.57 22.68
N LEU A 353 -0.84 30.61 23.41
CA LEU A 353 0.38 31.37 23.09
C LEU A 353 1.64 30.50 23.13
N LEU A 354 1.75 29.59 24.09
CA LEU A 354 2.86 28.63 24.14
C LEU A 354 2.94 27.77 22.88
N GLY A 355 1.78 27.32 22.38
CA GLY A 355 1.68 26.53 21.16
C GLY A 355 2.21 27.25 19.91
N ILE A 356 1.98 28.56 19.78
CA ILE A 356 2.46 29.33 18.61
C ILE A 356 3.96 29.65 18.69
N LEU A 357 4.50 29.87 19.89
CA LEU A 357 5.94 30.10 20.09
C LEU A 357 6.75 28.88 19.63
N GLY A 358 6.24 27.67 19.88
CA GLY A 358 6.83 26.44 19.35
C GLY A 358 8.18 26.09 19.96
N VAL A 359 8.38 26.43 21.24
CA VAL A 359 9.65 26.28 21.98
C VAL A 359 10.16 24.84 21.97
N ASN A 360 9.28 23.84 21.98
CA ASN A 360 9.65 22.42 21.98
C ASN A 360 9.53 21.74 20.61
N LYS A 361 9.34 22.47 19.50
CA LYS A 361 9.10 21.86 18.18
C LYS A 361 10.20 20.90 17.73
N GLU A 362 11.45 21.19 18.06
CA GLU A 362 12.60 20.33 17.74
C GLU A 362 12.59 19.05 18.60
N VAL A 363 12.33 19.18 19.90
CA VAL A 363 12.16 18.02 20.79
C VAL A 363 11.02 17.12 20.31
N GLU A 364 9.88 17.71 19.93
CA GLU A 364 8.72 16.96 19.43
C GLU A 364 9.00 16.25 18.11
N SER A 365 9.70 16.90 17.18
CA SER A 365 10.05 16.30 15.89
C SER A 365 11.02 15.13 16.06
N LEU A 366 12.04 15.30 16.90
CA LEU A 366 12.99 14.25 17.25
C LEU A 366 12.30 13.10 17.99
N ALA A 367 11.48 13.39 18.99
CA ALA A 367 10.73 12.38 19.74
C ALA A 367 9.76 11.59 18.86
N LYS A 368 9.12 12.23 17.87
CA LYS A 368 8.23 11.57 16.91
C LYS A 368 8.95 10.53 16.06
N ASN A 369 10.21 10.77 15.69
CA ASN A 369 11.00 9.79 14.94
C ASN A 369 11.32 8.54 15.78
N MET A 370 11.49 8.74 17.09
CA MET A 370 11.80 7.69 18.06
C MET A 370 10.56 6.99 18.65
N ASP A 371 9.35 7.42 18.28
CA ASP A 371 8.12 6.76 18.68
C ASP A 371 8.07 5.33 18.12
N ARG A 372 8.04 4.36 19.03
CA ARG A 372 7.96 2.92 18.75
C ARG A 372 6.64 2.30 19.20
N ARG A 373 5.64 3.12 19.57
CA ARG A 373 4.32 2.61 19.95
C ARG A 373 3.71 1.83 18.79
N GLN A 374 3.11 0.70 19.11
CA GLN A 374 2.42 -0.17 18.18
C GLN A 374 0.91 -0.02 18.35
N MET A 375 0.20 -0.18 17.26
CA MET A 375 -1.25 -0.24 17.25
C MET A 375 -1.69 -1.68 17.50
N ASP A 376 -2.70 -1.84 18.34
CA ASP A 376 -3.35 -3.14 18.55
C ASP A 376 -3.90 -3.72 17.23
N GLU A 377 -3.82 -5.05 17.08
CA GLU A 377 -4.22 -5.76 15.86
C GLU A 377 -5.69 -5.48 15.47
N ALA A 378 -6.61 -5.44 16.45
CA ALA A 378 -8.02 -5.17 16.19
C ALA A 378 -8.25 -3.74 15.70
N SER A 379 -7.40 -2.81 16.14
CA SER A 379 -7.45 -1.41 15.75
C SER A 379 -6.82 -1.16 14.37
N LEU A 380 -5.80 -1.93 14.01
CA LEU A 380 -5.09 -1.87 12.73
C LEU A 380 -5.94 -2.34 11.54
N LYS A 381 -6.80 -3.35 11.77
CA LYS A 381 -7.61 -3.99 10.74
C LYS A 381 -8.47 -2.99 9.93
N PRO A 382 -8.33 -2.98 8.59
CA PRO A 382 -9.27 -2.32 7.69
C PRO A 382 -10.70 -2.85 7.83
N ASN A 383 -11.68 -2.07 7.38
CA ASN A 383 -13.06 -2.55 7.31
C ASN A 383 -13.21 -3.48 6.10
N TYR A 384 -13.60 -4.73 6.35
CA TYR A 384 -13.93 -5.66 5.27
C TYR A 384 -15.29 -5.29 4.67
N VAL A 385 -15.32 -5.08 3.36
CA VAL A 385 -16.55 -4.85 2.60
C VAL A 385 -16.67 -5.93 1.54
N ALA A 386 -17.68 -6.79 1.68
CA ALA A 386 -17.93 -7.85 0.72
C ALA A 386 -18.16 -7.26 -0.69
N PRO A 387 -17.55 -7.83 -1.75
CA PRO A 387 -17.75 -7.34 -3.10
C PRO A 387 -19.22 -7.52 -3.52
N LYS A 388 -19.82 -6.48 -4.10
CA LYS A 388 -21.22 -6.50 -4.58
C LYS A 388 -21.48 -7.56 -5.67
N ARG A 389 -20.44 -8.00 -6.37
CA ARG A 389 -20.47 -9.14 -7.31
C ARG A 389 -19.22 -9.99 -7.10
N LYS A 390 -19.38 -11.30 -6.93
CA LYS A 390 -18.26 -12.25 -7.01
C LYS A 390 -17.70 -12.17 -8.44
N ARG A 391 -16.54 -11.53 -8.62
CA ARG A 391 -15.79 -11.64 -9.86
C ARG A 391 -15.21 -13.05 -9.89
N GLU A 392 -15.94 -13.98 -10.48
CA GLU A 392 -15.41 -15.32 -10.76
C GLU A 392 -14.28 -15.17 -11.79
N ARG A 393 -13.04 -15.07 -11.30
CA ARG A 393 -11.85 -15.17 -12.14
C ARG A 393 -11.72 -16.64 -12.53
N ALA A 394 -12.10 -16.95 -13.77
CA ALA A 394 -11.92 -18.28 -14.33
C ALA A 394 -10.44 -18.48 -14.68
N THR A 395 -9.82 -19.54 -14.16
CA THR A 395 -8.55 -20.02 -14.71
C THR A 395 -8.86 -20.90 -15.92
N LEU A 396 -8.01 -20.80 -16.94
CA LEU A 396 -8.15 -21.53 -18.18
C LEU A 396 -7.19 -22.73 -18.12
N VAL A 397 -7.74 -23.94 -18.06
CA VAL A 397 -6.95 -25.19 -18.16
C VAL A 397 -6.87 -25.59 -19.62
N ASP A 398 -5.65 -25.79 -20.13
CA ASP A 398 -5.43 -26.30 -21.47
C ASP A 398 -5.75 -27.81 -21.53
N ILE A 399 -6.63 -28.19 -22.46
CA ILE A 399 -7.11 -29.57 -22.65
C ILE A 399 -6.49 -30.17 -23.92
N SER A 400 -5.63 -29.43 -24.62
CA SER A 400 -5.00 -29.85 -25.89
C SER A 400 -4.39 -31.26 -25.82
N LEU A 401 -3.74 -31.61 -24.70
CA LEU A 401 -3.13 -32.92 -24.49
C LEU A 401 -4.16 -34.08 -24.50
N TRP A 402 -5.32 -33.89 -23.89
CA TRP A 402 -6.40 -34.89 -23.87
C TRP A 402 -7.04 -35.04 -25.25
N VAL A 403 -7.23 -33.91 -25.95
CA VAL A 403 -7.72 -33.90 -27.34
C VAL A 403 -6.74 -34.63 -28.25
N PHE A 404 -5.42 -34.43 -28.06
CA PHE A 404 -4.38 -35.16 -28.79
C PHE A 404 -4.47 -36.68 -28.58
N GLY A 405 -4.59 -37.12 -27.33
CA GLY A 405 -4.76 -38.55 -27.00
C GLY A 405 -5.99 -39.15 -27.68
N LEU A 406 -7.10 -38.40 -27.73
CA LEU A 406 -8.33 -38.82 -28.39
C LEU A 406 -8.15 -38.93 -29.92
N VAL A 407 -7.45 -37.98 -30.56
CA VAL A 407 -7.08 -38.05 -31.99
C VAL A 407 -6.25 -39.31 -32.28
N ALA A 408 -5.23 -39.58 -31.46
CA ALA A 408 -4.37 -40.73 -31.63
C ALA A 408 -5.14 -42.06 -31.52
N GLY A 409 -6.05 -42.17 -30.54
CA GLY A 409 -6.93 -43.33 -30.39
C GLY A 409 -7.85 -43.55 -31.59
N LEU A 410 -8.42 -42.48 -32.15
CA LEU A 410 -9.28 -42.57 -33.33
C LEU A 410 -8.51 -42.94 -34.59
N MET A 411 -7.28 -42.47 -34.77
CA MET A 411 -6.42 -42.90 -35.88
C MET A 411 -6.12 -44.40 -35.84
N LEU A 412 -5.90 -44.96 -34.64
CA LEU A 412 -5.71 -46.41 -34.47
C LEU A 412 -7.01 -47.17 -34.78
N ALA A 413 -8.16 -46.69 -34.29
CA ALA A 413 -9.46 -47.29 -34.59
C ALA A 413 -9.77 -47.27 -36.09
N GLU A 414 -9.47 -46.16 -36.78
CA GLU A 414 -9.64 -46.02 -38.23
C GLU A 414 -8.84 -47.07 -38.98
N ARG A 415 -7.57 -47.22 -38.59
CA ARG A 415 -6.67 -48.19 -39.21
C ARG A 415 -7.09 -49.64 -38.96
N LEU A 416 -7.63 -49.96 -37.79
CA LEU A 416 -8.14 -51.30 -37.47
C LEU A 416 -9.41 -51.63 -38.25
N ILE A 417 -10.38 -50.72 -38.31
CA ILE A 417 -11.64 -50.90 -39.04
C ILE A 417 -11.37 -51.03 -40.56
N SER A 418 -10.44 -50.22 -41.08
CA SER A 418 -9.97 -50.30 -42.47
C SER A 418 -9.33 -51.65 -42.80
N LYS A 419 -8.55 -52.23 -41.86
CA LYS A 419 -7.89 -53.52 -42.04
C LYS A 419 -8.86 -54.70 -41.96
N TYR A 420 -9.84 -54.66 -41.05
CA TYR A 420 -10.82 -55.74 -40.86
C TYR A 420 -11.78 -55.88 -42.05
N ARG A 421 -12.05 -54.80 -42.79
CA ARG A 421 -12.95 -54.81 -43.96
C ARG A 421 -12.26 -55.04 -45.31
N LYS A 422 -10.93 -55.11 -45.35
CA LYS A 422 -10.16 -55.46 -46.57
C LYS A 422 -10.06 -56.98 -46.82
N GLN A 423 -10.64 -57.79 -45.95
CA GLN A 423 -11.01 -59.19 -46.19
C GLN A 423 -12.48 -59.23 -46.59
#